data_AF-A0A2M6WWH8-F1
#
_entry.id   AF-A0A2M6WWH8-F1
#
_cell.length_a   1.000
_cell.length_b   1.000
_cell.length_c   1.000
_cell.angle_alpha   90.00
_cell.angle_beta   90.00
_cell.angle_gamma   90.00
#
_symmetry.space_group_name_H-M   'P 1'
#
loop_
_entity.id
_entity.type
_entity.pdbx_description
1 polymer ?
#
loop_
_entity_poly.entity_id
_entity_poly.type
_entity_poly.pdbx_seq_one_letter_code
_entity_poly.pdbx_strand_id
1 'polypeptide(L)' 'MLAVEQDKILSRKTSEILLKNIQNISHVKRGLLQMIFDFGDIEIQTAGAKAAIIIKNIEHPYDAQQKILKK' A
#
# COMPACT_ATOMS: atom_id res chain seq x y z
N MET A 1 -36.89 17.59 4.88
CA MET A 1 -35.83 17.52 3.86
C MET A 1 -34.67 16.77 4.48
N LEU A 2 -34.39 15.55 4.03
CA LEU A 2 -33.26 14.77 4.53
C LEU A 2 -32.02 15.26 3.76
N ALA A 3 -31.17 16.04 4.44
CA ALA A 3 -29.87 16.40 3.89
C ALA A 3 -28.95 15.18 4.06
N VAL A 4 -28.71 14.47 2.96
CA VAL A 4 -27.74 13.38 2.91
C VAL A 4 -26.45 13.98 2.34
N GLU A 5 -25.53 14.33 3.23
CA GLU A 5 -24.18 14.76 2.86
C GLU A 5 -23.32 13.49 2.70
N GLN A 6 -23.26 12.97 1.48
CA GLN A 6 -22.49 11.78 1.12
C GLN A 6 -21.17 12.17 0.45
N ASP A 7 -20.17 12.54 1.26
CA ASP A 7 -18.81 12.79 0.76
C ASP A 7 -17.95 11.51 0.69
N LYS A 8 -18.51 10.35 1.08
CA LYS A 8 -17.74 9.12 1.33
C LYS A 8 -18.22 7.84 0.62
N ILE A 9 -19.45 7.77 0.14
CA ILE A 9 -20.00 6.50 -0.41
C ILE A 9 -19.42 6.18 -1.81
N LEU A 10 -18.94 7.19 -2.55
CA LEU A 10 -18.31 7.02 -3.87
C LEU A 10 -16.96 7.74 -4.00
N SER A 11 -16.31 8.09 -2.89
CA SER A 11 -15.03 8.80 -2.94
C SER A 11 -13.88 7.83 -3.22
N ARG A 12 -13.18 8.03 -4.35
CA ARG A 12 -11.97 7.30 -4.71
C ARG A 12 -10.76 8.20 -4.54
N LYS A 13 -9.81 7.80 -3.68
CA LYS A 13 -8.50 8.45 -3.55
C LYS A 13 -7.45 7.62 -4.27
N THR A 14 -6.76 8.23 -5.24
CA THR A 14 -5.58 7.66 -5.87
C THR A 14 -4.35 8.42 -5.37
N SER A 15 -3.23 7.73 -5.19
CA SER A 15 -1.96 8.36 -4.82
C SER A 15 -0.85 7.77 -5.70
N GLU A 16 -0.06 8.65 -6.30
CA GLU A 16 0.99 8.30 -7.25
C GLU A 16 2.31 8.89 -6.77
N ILE A 17 3.41 8.16 -7.00
CA ILE A 17 4.75 8.66 -6.72
C ILE A 17 5.71 8.28 -7.84
N LEU A 18 6.73 9.11 -8.02
CA LEU A 18 7.85 8.78 -8.89
C LEU A 18 8.74 7.76 -8.19
N LEU A 19 9.12 6.69 -8.89
CA LEU A 19 9.98 5.62 -8.34
C LEU A 19 11.30 6.16 -7.76
N LYS A 20 11.85 7.22 -8.35
CA LYS A 20 13.06 7.91 -7.85
C LYS A 20 12.90 8.55 -6.46
N ASN A 21 11.68 8.77 -6.01
CA ASN A 21 11.37 9.33 -4.70
C ASN A 21 11.12 8.23 -3.64
N ILE A 22 11.13 6.95 -4.04
CA ILE A 22 11.05 5.83 -3.11
C ILE A 22 12.39 5.74 -2.36
N GLN A 23 12.33 5.82 -1.05
CA GLN A 23 13.49 5.65 -0.18
C GLN A 23 13.63 4.23 0.31
N ASN A 24 12.50 3.60 0.65
CA ASN A 24 12.48 2.25 1.16
C ASN A 24 11.17 1.56 0.82
N ILE A 25 11.24 0.23 0.63
CA ILE A 25 10.08 -0.64 0.43
C ILE A 25 10.22 -1.80 1.40
N SER A 26 9.20 -2.02 2.21
CA SER A 26 9.14 -3.14 3.16
C SER A 26 7.88 -3.96 2.91
N HIS A 27 8.00 -5.28 2.91
CA HIS A 27 6.86 -6.18 2.98
C HIS A 27 6.62 -6.62 4.43
N VAL A 28 5.35 -6.79 4.80
CA VAL A 28 4.96 -7.17 6.16
C VAL A 28 3.89 -8.25 6.10
N LYS A 29 4.15 -9.39 6.75
CA LYS A 29 3.16 -10.43 7.04
C LYS A 29 3.01 -10.56 8.56
N ARG A 30 1.79 -10.41 9.07
CA ARG A 30 1.46 -10.46 10.51
C ARG A 30 0.55 -11.66 10.78
N GLY A 31 1.05 -12.59 11.59
CA GLY A 31 0.29 -13.74 12.08
C GLY A 31 0.28 -14.94 11.13
N LEU A 32 -0.26 -16.05 11.63
CA LEU A 32 -0.16 -17.37 11.01
C LEU A 32 -0.87 -17.45 9.66
N LEU A 33 -2.07 -16.85 9.53
CA LEU A 33 -2.84 -16.90 8.28
C LEU A 33 -2.13 -16.20 7.13
N GLN A 34 -1.52 -15.05 7.39
CA GLN A 34 -0.76 -14.29 6.38
C GLN A 34 0.48 -15.05 5.90
N MET A 35 1.10 -15.83 6.80
CA MET A 35 2.22 -16.69 6.45
C MET A 35 1.77 -17.89 5.61
N ILE A 36 0.68 -18.57 6.00
CA ILE A 36 0.16 -19.76 5.30
C ILE A 36 -0.38 -19.42 3.91
N PHE A 37 -1.21 -18.38 3.82
CA PHE A 37 -1.84 -17.97 2.56
C PHE A 37 -1.00 -16.98 1.75
N ASP A 38 0.24 -16.71 2.19
CA ASP A 38 1.21 -15.85 1.52
C ASP A 38 0.63 -14.50 1.05
N PHE A 39 -0.03 -13.79 1.96
CA PHE A 39 -0.51 -12.44 1.71
C PHE A 39 -0.11 -11.49 2.83
N GLY A 40 -0.02 -10.21 2.52
CA GLY A 40 0.37 -9.20 3.50
C GLY A 40 0.35 -7.80 2.91
N ASP A 41 1.08 -6.90 3.54
CA ASP A 41 1.11 -5.49 3.17
C ASP A 41 2.48 -5.10 2.59
N ILE A 42 2.51 -4.12 1.69
CA ILE A 42 3.72 -3.39 1.31
C ILE A 42 3.63 -1.97 1.86
N GLU A 43 4.68 -1.55 2.55
CA GLU A 43 4.87 -0.20 3.05
C GLU A 43 5.97 0.48 2.23
N ILE A 44 5.62 1.57 1.55
CA ILE A 44 6.50 2.38 0.71
C ILE A 44 6.77 3.70 1.42
N GLN A 45 8.04 3.95 1.72
CA GLN A 45 8.51 5.20 2.30
C GLN A 45 9.15 6.07 1.22
N THR A 46 8.87 7.36 1.28
CA THR A 46 9.26 8.30 0.23
C THR A 46 9.99 9.49 0.81
N ALA A 47 10.90 10.09 0.05
CA ALA A 47 11.60 11.29 0.48
C ALA A 47 10.62 12.46 0.48
N GLY A 48 10.36 13.04 1.65
CA GLY A 48 9.60 14.28 1.78
C GLY A 48 8.08 14.15 1.90
N ALA A 49 7.48 12.96 1.79
CA ALA A 49 6.07 12.79 2.13
C ALA A 49 5.90 12.50 3.63
N LYS A 50 4.98 13.23 4.29
CA LYS A 50 4.57 12.95 5.68
C LYS A 50 3.88 11.59 5.85
N ALA A 51 3.39 10.98 4.77
CA ALA A 51 2.63 9.73 4.80
C ALA A 51 3.32 8.66 3.95
N ALA A 52 3.50 7.47 4.53
CA ALA A 52 3.87 6.27 3.80
C ALA A 52 2.68 5.79 2.94
N ILE A 53 2.98 5.23 1.77
CA ILE A 53 1.97 4.53 0.97
C ILE A 53 1.92 3.09 1.46
N ILE A 54 0.72 2.62 1.79
CA ILE A 54 0.51 1.25 2.23
C ILE A 54 -0.41 0.56 1.23
N ILE A 55 0.09 -0.50 0.61
CA ILE A 55 -0.68 -1.40 -0.23
C ILE A 55 -1.04 -2.60 0.63
N LYS A 56 -2.33 -2.82 0.88
CA LYS A 56 -2.79 -3.82 1.85
C LYS A 56 -3.24 -5.12 1.20
N ASN A 57 -3.09 -6.22 1.93
CA ASN A 57 -3.61 -7.55 1.58
C ASN A 57 -3.27 -8.01 0.15
N ILE A 58 -2.02 -7.83 -0.25
CA ILE A 58 -1.53 -8.30 -1.53
C ILE A 58 -1.03 -9.73 -1.42
N GLU A 59 -1.21 -10.50 -2.49
CA GLU A 59 -0.58 -11.81 -2.67
C GLU A 59 0.93 -11.65 -2.85
N HIS A 60 1.69 -12.62 -2.32
CA HIS A 60 3.14 -12.73 -2.47
C HIS A 60 3.87 -11.39 -2.27
N PRO A 61 3.77 -10.75 -1.08
CA PRO A 61 4.21 -9.37 -0.91
C PRO A 61 5.73 -9.18 -1.08
N TYR A 62 6.51 -10.23 -0.87
CA TYR A 62 7.94 -10.25 -1.18
C TYR A 62 8.19 -10.09 -2.69
N ASP A 63 7.53 -10.89 -3.54
CA ASP A 63 7.72 -10.85 -4.98
C ASP A 63 7.25 -9.52 -5.57
N ALA A 64 6.13 -9.00 -5.06
CA ALA A 64 5.63 -7.68 -5.42
C ALA A 64 6.65 -6.57 -5.06
N GLN A 65 7.26 -6.61 -3.86
CA GLN A 65 8.35 -5.71 -3.51
C GLN A 65 9.53 -5.82 -4.49
N GLN A 66 9.95 -7.05 -4.82
CA GLN A 66 11.08 -7.27 -5.73
C GLN A 66 10.81 -6.73 -7.14
N LYS A 67 9.57 -6.81 -7.63
CA LYS A 67 9.17 -6.22 -8.92
C LYS A 67 9.29 -4.70 -8.92
N ILE A 68 9.04 -4.04 -7.78
CA ILE A 68 9.18 -2.59 -7.67
C ILE A 68 10.67 -2.19 -7.60
N LEU A 69 11.50 -2.99 -6.94
CA LEU A 69 12.95 -2.73 -6.80
C LEU A 69 13.75 -3.04 -8.08
N LYS A 70 13.41 -4.11 -8.80
CA LYS A 70 14.16 -4.61 -9.98
C LYS A 70 13.88 -3.83 -11.27
N LYS A 71 13.57 -2.54 -11.18
CA LYS A 71 13.29 -1.73 -12.36
C LYS A 71 14.47 -1.69 -13.34
#